data_AF-A0A1Y2PDK4-F1
#
_entry.id   AF-A0A1Y2PDK4-F1
#
_cell.length_a   1.000
_cell.length_b   1.000
_cell.length_c   1.000
_cell.angle_alpha   90.00
_cell.angle_beta   90.00
_cell.angle_gamma   90.00
#
_symmetry.space_group_name_H-M   'P 1'
#
loop_
_entity.id
_entity.type
_entity.pdbx_description
1 polymer ?
#
loop_
_entity_poly.entity_id
_entity_poly.type
_entity_poly.pdbx_seq_one_letter_code
_entity_poly.pdbx_strand_id
1 'polypeptide(L)'
;MKSFIKNLYKHRFEIFLSTQLLVLFGSLLFPLQYFENVMMPIFLLLNITSGILMVSKNKVVWLILSFFFLAFGFFGLDMLTKRDTEDYMWVRLFIYFFFYIVVTWHIIKQVWAEKQVDKKVILGLMSGYISLGFLAFFLFLTIELWSPGSFAGTLLDPEQAFNIRMDSLMYYAYITLLTIGYGEIVPITPMAQKAAILIGLVGQFYIAIITAVVIEKYIRHTVSKK
;
A
#
# COMPACT_ATOMS: atom_id res chain seq x y z
N MET A 1 -19.43 19.05 -13.42
CA MET A 1 -18.98 18.02 -12.45
C MET A 1 -18.82 16.62 -13.05
N LYS A 2 -19.81 16.04 -13.75
CA LYS A 2 -19.70 14.68 -14.37
C LYS A 2 -18.54 14.52 -15.37
N SER A 3 -18.18 15.58 -16.12
CA SER A 3 -17.08 15.55 -17.10
C SER A 3 -15.70 15.44 -16.43
N PHE A 4 -15.49 16.14 -15.31
CA PHE A 4 -14.21 16.17 -14.59
C PHE A 4 -13.87 14.80 -13.96
N ILE A 5 -14.82 14.19 -13.25
CA ILE A 5 -14.65 12.85 -12.65
C ILE A 5 -14.40 11.80 -13.74
N LYS A 6 -15.07 11.91 -14.89
CA LYS A 6 -14.84 11.02 -16.04
C LYS A 6 -13.41 11.15 -16.58
N ASN A 7 -12.86 12.36 -16.60
CA ASN A 7 -11.48 12.59 -17.01
C ASN A 7 -10.47 12.03 -16.01
N LEU A 8 -10.68 12.27 -14.70
CA LEU A 8 -9.85 11.69 -13.64
C LEU A 8 -9.86 10.15 -13.69
N TYR A 9 -11.04 9.55 -13.88
CA TYR A 9 -11.17 8.09 -13.95
C TYR A 9 -10.41 7.47 -15.12
N LYS A 10 -10.22 8.21 -16.22
CA LYS A 10 -9.41 7.78 -17.38
C LYS A 10 -7.95 7.54 -16.98
N HIS A 11 -7.43 8.36 -16.05
CA HIS A 11 -6.06 8.35 -15.55
C HIS A 11 -5.93 7.75 -14.14
N ARG A 12 -6.93 6.98 -13.69
CA ARG A 12 -6.97 6.46 -12.31
C ARG A 12 -5.76 5.63 -11.90
N PHE A 13 -5.18 4.87 -12.84
CA PHE A 13 -3.99 4.05 -12.58
C PHE A 13 -2.75 4.93 -12.41
N GLU A 14 -2.56 5.92 -13.28
CA GLU A 14 -1.48 6.90 -13.18
C GLU A 14 -1.57 7.68 -11.86
N ILE A 15 -2.77 8.15 -11.52
CA ILE A 15 -3.00 8.94 -10.30
C ILE A 15 -2.72 8.08 -9.06
N PHE A 16 -3.26 6.85 -8.99
CA PHE A 16 -3.04 5.96 -7.85
C PHE A 16 -1.57 5.58 -7.69
N LEU A 17 -0.89 5.21 -8.78
CA LEU A 17 0.54 4.92 -8.73
C LEU A 17 1.35 6.13 -8.26
N SER A 18 1.05 7.32 -8.80
CA SER A 18 1.78 8.54 -8.43
C SER A 18 1.64 8.88 -6.95
N THR A 19 0.44 8.74 -6.38
CA THR A 19 0.24 8.98 -4.95
C THR A 19 0.92 7.92 -4.09
N GLN A 20 0.95 6.65 -4.51
CA GLN A 20 1.72 5.61 -3.81
C GLN A 20 3.23 5.93 -3.80
N LEU A 21 3.78 6.37 -4.94
CA LEU A 21 5.18 6.77 -5.04
C LEU A 21 5.49 7.98 -4.17
N LEU A 22 4.58 8.96 -4.08
CA LEU A 22 4.74 10.12 -3.19
C LEU A 22 4.74 9.70 -1.71
N VAL A 23 3.90 8.73 -1.32
CA VAL A 23 3.91 8.18 0.05
C VAL A 23 5.24 7.48 0.35
N LEU A 24 5.75 6.63 -0.56
CA LEU A 24 6.98 5.87 -0.30
C LEU A 24 8.27 6.68 -0.41
N PHE A 25 8.34 7.54 -1.42
CA PHE A 25 9.59 8.17 -1.85
C PHE A 25 9.59 9.68 -1.64
N GLY A 26 8.52 10.25 -1.08
CA GLY A 26 8.45 11.69 -0.86
C GLY A 26 9.52 12.19 0.12
N SER A 27 9.97 11.37 1.07
CA SER A 27 11.09 11.68 1.96
C SER A 27 12.43 11.89 1.23
N LEU A 28 12.57 11.42 -0.02
CA LEU A 28 13.75 11.68 -0.86
C LEU A 28 13.75 13.09 -1.45
N LEU A 29 12.59 13.73 -1.53
CA LEU A 29 12.39 15.03 -2.18
C LEU A 29 12.26 16.18 -1.18
N PHE A 30 11.90 15.88 0.07
CA PHE A 30 11.59 16.86 1.10
C PHE A 30 12.35 16.57 2.40
N PRO A 31 12.66 17.59 3.22
CA PRO A 31 13.28 17.37 4.52
C PRO A 31 12.44 16.41 5.39
N LEU A 32 13.10 15.41 5.99
CA LEU A 32 12.45 14.27 6.66
C LEU A 32 11.37 14.72 7.66
N GLN A 33 11.73 15.62 8.59
CA GLN A 33 10.80 16.09 9.62
C GLN A 33 9.58 16.84 9.05
N TYR A 34 9.76 17.58 7.94
CA TYR A 34 8.64 18.25 7.28
C TYR A 34 7.76 17.25 6.53
N PHE A 35 8.38 16.27 5.87
CA PHE A 35 7.69 15.22 5.16
C PHE A 35 6.79 14.40 6.08
N GLU A 36 7.32 13.85 7.17
CA GLU A 36 6.58 12.99 8.10
C GLU A 36 5.41 13.72 8.76
N ASN A 37 5.64 14.96 9.24
CA ASN A 37 4.64 15.66 10.05
C ASN A 37 3.55 16.37 9.21
N VAL A 38 3.85 16.73 7.96
CA VAL A 38 2.93 17.55 7.14
C VAL A 38 2.57 16.87 5.83
N MET A 39 3.55 16.42 5.06
CA MET A 39 3.30 15.96 3.69
C MET A 39 2.75 14.53 3.64
N MET A 40 3.27 13.63 4.46
CA MET A 40 2.89 12.22 4.49
C MET A 40 1.38 12.04 4.76
N PRO A 41 0.76 12.69 5.78
CA PRO A 41 -0.68 12.60 5.99
C PRO A 41 -1.50 13.08 4.78
N ILE A 42 -1.06 14.16 4.13
CA ILE A 42 -1.70 14.70 2.93
C ILE A 42 -1.57 13.71 1.76
N PHE A 43 -0.40 13.14 1.54
CA PHE A 43 -0.15 12.16 0.48
C PHE A 43 -0.93 10.87 0.71
N LEU A 44 -1.11 10.46 1.95
CA LEU A 44 -1.93 9.32 2.32
C LEU A 44 -3.43 9.58 2.06
N LEU A 45 -3.92 10.78 2.38
CA LEU A 45 -5.27 11.24 1.99
C LEU A 45 -5.45 11.23 0.46
N LEU A 46 -4.48 11.75 -0.28
CA LEU A 46 -4.48 11.70 -1.74
C LEU A 46 -4.45 10.26 -2.25
N ASN A 47 -3.71 9.37 -1.59
CA ASN A 47 -3.68 7.98 -1.96
C ASN A 47 -5.03 7.30 -1.77
N ILE A 48 -5.69 7.50 -0.62
CA ILE A 48 -7.02 6.94 -0.36
C ILE A 48 -8.05 7.46 -1.36
N THR A 49 -8.08 8.77 -1.61
CA THR A 49 -9.01 9.35 -2.60
C THR A 49 -8.77 8.79 -4.00
N SER A 50 -7.50 8.62 -4.40
CA SER A 50 -7.17 7.99 -5.68
C SER A 50 -7.51 6.49 -5.72
N GLY A 51 -7.42 5.76 -4.62
CA GLY A 51 -7.87 4.37 -4.52
C GLY A 51 -9.39 4.22 -4.59
N ILE A 52 -10.14 5.16 -4.02
CA ILE A 52 -11.60 5.22 -4.20
C ILE A 52 -11.96 5.47 -5.66
N LEU A 53 -11.26 6.41 -6.31
CA LEU A 53 -11.40 6.66 -7.75
C LEU A 53 -11.09 5.39 -8.56
N MET A 54 -10.06 4.64 -8.17
CA MET A 54 -9.63 3.40 -8.81
C MET A 54 -10.77 2.35 -8.86
N VAL A 55 -11.54 2.22 -7.77
CA VAL A 55 -12.59 1.19 -7.62
C VAL A 55 -14.02 1.70 -7.87
N SER A 56 -14.17 2.98 -8.22
CA SER A 56 -15.46 3.69 -8.33
C SER A 56 -16.52 3.08 -9.27
N LYS A 57 -16.16 2.16 -10.18
CA LYS A 57 -17.14 1.43 -11.01
C LYS A 57 -17.96 0.40 -10.24
N ASN A 58 -17.45 -0.14 -9.15
CA ASN A 58 -18.17 -1.09 -8.31
C ASN A 58 -18.91 -0.31 -7.20
N LYS A 59 -20.23 -0.12 -7.36
CA LYS A 59 -21.04 0.72 -6.45
C LYS A 59 -20.92 0.30 -4.97
N VAL A 60 -20.87 -1.00 -4.69
CA VAL A 60 -20.78 -1.53 -3.32
C VAL A 60 -19.43 -1.18 -2.71
N VAL A 61 -18.36 -1.40 -3.46
CA VAL A 61 -17.00 -1.16 -2.98
C VAL A 61 -16.71 0.34 -2.88
N TRP A 62 -17.23 1.14 -3.81
CA TRP A 62 -17.18 2.59 -3.71
C TRP A 62 -17.89 3.11 -2.45
N LEU A 63 -19.06 2.58 -2.10
CA LEU A 63 -19.78 2.92 -0.87
C LEU A 63 -18.98 2.55 0.39
N ILE A 64 -18.45 1.33 0.42
CA ILE A 64 -17.61 0.84 1.54
C ILE A 64 -16.41 1.77 1.71
N LEU A 65 -15.63 2.00 0.65
CA LEU A 65 -14.43 2.83 0.74
C LEU A 65 -14.74 4.31 1.02
N SER A 66 -15.90 4.82 0.61
CA SER A 66 -16.34 6.18 0.95
C SER A 66 -16.68 6.32 2.44
N PHE A 67 -17.22 5.27 3.06
CA PHE A 67 -17.40 5.21 4.51
C PHE A 67 -16.05 5.22 5.24
N PHE A 68 -15.07 4.45 4.75
CA PHE A 68 -13.70 4.46 5.27
C PHE A 68 -13.01 5.82 5.11
N PHE A 69 -13.27 6.55 4.01
CA PHE A 69 -12.76 7.91 3.81
C PHE A 69 -13.31 8.91 4.81
N LEU A 70 -14.60 8.82 5.13
CA LEU A 70 -15.22 9.68 6.15
C LEU A 70 -14.68 9.38 7.55
N ALA A 71 -14.52 8.10 7.89
CA ALA A 71 -13.87 7.69 9.13
C ALA A 71 -12.42 8.22 9.18
N PHE A 72 -11.70 8.16 8.06
CA PHE A 72 -10.34 8.66 7.98
C PHE A 72 -10.23 10.19 8.06
N GLY A 73 -11.17 10.94 7.45
CA GLY A 73 -11.22 12.40 7.57
C GLY A 73 -11.35 12.86 9.02
N PHE A 74 -12.06 12.10 9.86
CA PHE A 74 -12.15 12.35 11.29
C PHE A 74 -10.78 12.15 11.98
N PHE A 75 -10.08 11.05 11.69
CA PHE A 75 -8.76 10.74 12.27
C PHE A 75 -7.59 11.56 11.72
N GLY A 76 -7.66 12.02 10.47
CA GLY A 76 -6.63 12.86 9.84
C GLY A 76 -6.61 14.27 10.43
N LEU A 77 -7.76 14.79 10.88
CA LEU A 77 -7.86 16.05 11.60
C LEU A 77 -7.25 15.96 13.00
N ASP A 78 -7.41 14.82 13.68
CA ASP A 78 -6.78 14.58 14.99
C ASP A 78 -5.25 14.56 14.93
N MET A 79 -4.68 14.05 13.83
CA MET A 79 -3.23 14.05 13.60
C MET A 79 -2.65 15.47 13.43
N LEU A 80 -3.41 16.38 12.80
CA LEU A 80 -3.04 17.81 12.68
C LEU A 80 -3.16 18.57 14.00
N THR A 81 -4.04 18.11 14.90
CA THR A 81 -4.23 18.73 16.22
C THR A 81 -3.32 18.15 17.31
N LYS A 82 -2.43 17.19 16.96
CA LYS A 82 -1.51 16.50 17.87
C LYS A 82 -2.21 15.86 19.08
N ARG A 83 -3.50 15.52 18.95
CA ARG A 83 -4.21 14.68 19.91
C ARG A 83 -3.94 13.22 19.57
N ASP A 84 -2.71 12.78 19.79
CA ASP A 84 -2.36 11.37 19.67
C ASP A 84 -2.85 10.64 20.92
N THR A 85 -4.13 10.27 20.92
CA THR A 85 -4.65 9.28 21.86
C THR A 85 -4.44 7.89 21.28
N GLU A 86 -3.81 7.00 22.06
CA GLU A 86 -3.56 5.59 21.70
C GLU A 86 -4.84 4.87 21.24
N ASP A 87 -6.00 5.29 21.77
CA ASP A 87 -7.32 4.72 21.50
C ASP A 87 -7.70 4.64 20.02
N TYR A 88 -7.18 5.55 19.18
CA TYR A 88 -7.56 5.60 17.75
C TYR A 88 -6.58 4.89 16.82
N MET A 89 -5.43 4.45 17.33
CA MET A 89 -4.40 3.80 16.52
C MET A 89 -4.90 2.51 15.88
N TRP A 90 -5.54 1.63 16.66
CA TRP A 90 -6.08 0.36 16.18
C TRP A 90 -7.15 0.53 15.12
N VAL A 91 -8.04 1.53 15.31
CA VAL A 91 -9.09 1.86 14.33
C VAL A 91 -8.47 2.34 13.03
N ARG A 92 -7.49 3.25 13.09
CA ARG A 92 -6.77 3.77 11.93
C ARG A 92 -6.06 2.66 11.15
N LEU A 93 -5.36 1.78 11.88
CA LEU A 93 -4.68 0.62 11.32
C LEU A 93 -5.65 -0.32 10.61
N PHE A 94 -6.78 -0.64 11.24
CA PHE A 94 -7.81 -1.48 10.65
C PHE A 94 -8.38 -0.87 9.35
N ILE A 95 -8.66 0.43 9.36
CA ILE A 95 -9.15 1.17 8.19
C ILE A 95 -8.16 1.07 7.03
N TYR A 96 -6.88 1.37 7.25
CA TYR A 96 -5.88 1.30 6.18
C TYR A 96 -5.66 -0.13 5.69
N PHE A 97 -5.53 -1.08 6.61
CA PHE A 97 -5.26 -2.46 6.24
C PHE A 97 -6.41 -3.01 5.38
N PHE A 98 -7.66 -2.78 5.80
CA PHE A 98 -8.83 -3.18 5.04
C PHE A 98 -8.93 -2.45 3.69
N PHE A 99 -8.68 -1.15 3.65
CA PHE A 99 -8.63 -0.37 2.41
C PHE A 99 -7.65 -0.99 1.40
N TYR A 100 -6.42 -1.25 1.81
CA TYR A 100 -5.41 -1.82 0.91
C TYR A 100 -5.76 -3.25 0.49
N ILE A 101 -6.42 -4.06 1.33
CA ILE A 101 -6.89 -5.40 0.93
C ILE A 101 -7.87 -5.26 -0.24
N VAL A 102 -8.88 -4.42 -0.07
CA VAL A 102 -9.95 -4.21 -1.06
C VAL A 102 -9.41 -3.65 -2.37
N VAL A 103 -8.54 -2.65 -2.30
CA VAL A 103 -7.95 -1.99 -3.47
C VAL A 103 -7.00 -2.93 -4.21
N THR A 104 -6.10 -3.62 -3.49
CA THR A 104 -5.17 -4.60 -4.10
C THR A 104 -5.93 -5.70 -4.81
N TRP A 105 -6.94 -6.27 -4.14
CA TRP A 105 -7.80 -7.29 -4.73
C TRP A 105 -8.48 -6.80 -6.01
N HIS A 106 -9.02 -5.59 -6.01
CA HIS A 106 -9.64 -5.01 -7.20
C HIS A 106 -8.66 -4.76 -8.33
N ILE A 107 -7.46 -4.24 -8.03
CA ILE A 107 -6.41 -4.00 -9.02
C ILE A 107 -6.03 -5.33 -9.69
N ILE A 108 -5.69 -6.35 -8.90
CA ILE A 108 -5.30 -7.67 -9.43
C ILE A 108 -6.44 -8.27 -10.26
N LYS A 109 -7.67 -8.25 -9.75
CA LYS A 109 -8.85 -8.75 -10.49
C LYS A 109 -9.07 -8.02 -11.81
N GLN A 110 -8.94 -6.69 -11.81
CA GLN A 110 -9.15 -5.88 -13.01
C GLN A 110 -8.07 -6.15 -14.06
N VAL A 111 -6.80 -6.28 -13.64
CA VAL A 111 -5.70 -6.62 -14.54
C VAL A 111 -5.85 -8.04 -15.09
N TRP A 112 -6.27 -8.99 -14.25
CA TRP A 112 -6.48 -10.38 -14.68
C TRP A 112 -7.54 -10.47 -15.79
N ALA A 113 -8.62 -9.71 -15.65
CA ALA A 113 -9.72 -9.68 -16.60
C ALA A 113 -9.36 -9.05 -17.96
N GLU A 114 -8.30 -8.23 -18.04
CA GLU A 114 -7.98 -7.57 -19.30
C GLU A 114 -7.29 -8.47 -20.32
N LYS A 115 -7.73 -8.38 -21.57
CA LYS A 115 -7.25 -9.28 -22.65
C LYS A 115 -5.94 -8.85 -23.28
N GLN A 116 -5.62 -7.57 -23.24
CA GLN A 116 -4.44 -6.99 -23.87
C GLN A 116 -3.59 -6.29 -22.83
N VAL A 117 -2.27 -6.45 -22.93
CA VAL A 117 -1.32 -5.73 -22.09
C VAL A 117 -1.12 -4.34 -22.66
N ASP A 118 -1.87 -3.37 -22.13
CA ASP A 118 -1.70 -1.95 -22.42
C ASP A 118 -0.98 -1.23 -21.27
N LYS A 119 -0.76 0.08 -21.44
CA LYS A 119 -0.15 0.92 -20.40
C LYS A 119 -0.88 0.84 -19.06
N LYS A 120 -2.22 0.72 -19.05
CA LYS A 120 -3.02 0.69 -17.82
C LYS A 120 -2.82 -0.62 -17.08
N VAL A 121 -2.72 -1.73 -17.80
CA VAL A 121 -2.39 -3.04 -17.22
C VAL A 121 -1.04 -2.98 -16.52
N ILE A 122 -0.01 -2.43 -17.18
CA ILE A 122 1.34 -2.32 -16.59
C ILE A 122 1.32 -1.46 -15.33
N LEU A 123 0.72 -0.27 -15.40
CA LEU A 123 0.60 0.61 -14.23
C LEU A 123 -0.21 -0.04 -13.10
N GLY A 124 -1.26 -0.78 -13.44
CA GLY A 124 -2.04 -1.56 -12.47
C GLY A 124 -1.22 -2.63 -11.77
N LEU A 125 -0.36 -3.34 -12.49
CA LEU A 125 0.54 -4.34 -11.90
C LEU A 125 1.55 -3.68 -10.97
N MET A 126 2.17 -2.58 -11.39
CA MET A 126 3.09 -1.81 -10.54
C MET A 126 2.40 -1.35 -9.25
N SER A 127 1.21 -0.76 -9.37
CA SER A 127 0.41 -0.34 -8.22
C SER A 127 0.01 -1.52 -7.33
N GLY A 128 -0.34 -2.66 -7.91
CA GLY A 128 -0.70 -3.87 -7.17
C GLY A 128 0.47 -4.40 -6.33
N TYR A 129 1.69 -4.40 -6.90
CA TYR A 129 2.88 -4.83 -6.18
C TYR A 129 3.25 -3.88 -5.04
N ILE A 130 3.16 -2.56 -5.27
CA ILE A 130 3.35 -1.56 -4.21
C ILE A 130 2.30 -1.72 -3.11
N SER A 131 1.03 -1.95 -3.46
CA SER A 131 -0.01 -2.19 -2.46
C SER A 131 0.24 -3.43 -1.60
N LEU A 132 0.87 -4.48 -2.14
CA LEU A 132 1.30 -5.64 -1.34
C LEU A 132 2.36 -5.26 -0.30
N GLY A 133 3.23 -4.30 -0.60
CA GLY A 133 4.20 -3.76 0.36
C GLY A 133 3.53 -3.01 1.50
N PHE A 134 2.51 -2.20 1.19
CA PHE A 134 1.67 -1.58 2.23
C PHE A 134 0.93 -2.61 3.09
N LEU A 135 0.39 -3.68 2.48
CA LEU A 135 -0.25 -4.77 3.22
C LEU A 135 0.73 -5.49 4.15
N ALA A 136 1.95 -5.74 3.69
CA ALA A 136 3.02 -6.30 4.51
C ALA A 136 3.36 -5.38 5.69
N PHE A 137 3.47 -4.07 5.45
CA PHE A 137 3.69 -3.07 6.49
C PHE A 137 2.60 -3.12 7.56
N PHE A 138 1.32 -3.04 7.17
CA PHE A 138 0.22 -3.07 8.14
C PHE A 138 0.14 -4.40 8.89
N LEU A 139 0.46 -5.53 8.24
CA LEU A 139 0.56 -6.83 8.89
C LEU A 139 1.66 -6.84 9.96
N PHE A 140 2.86 -6.38 9.63
CA PHE A 140 3.99 -6.33 10.57
C PHE A 140 3.75 -5.35 11.71
N LEU A 141 3.20 -4.18 11.42
CA LEU A 141 2.79 -3.22 12.44
C LEU A 141 1.72 -3.79 13.38
N THR A 142 0.72 -4.52 12.84
CA THR A 142 -0.29 -5.20 13.67
C THR A 142 0.36 -6.22 14.60
N ILE A 143 1.31 -7.01 14.11
CA ILE A 143 2.03 -8.01 14.92
C ILE A 143 2.85 -7.33 16.02
N GLU A 144 3.57 -6.27 15.69
CA GLU A 144 4.38 -5.52 16.67
C GLU A 144 3.51 -4.85 17.74
N LEU A 145 2.37 -4.28 17.37
CA LEU A 145 1.45 -3.68 18.34
C LEU A 145 0.75 -4.72 19.22
N TRP A 146 0.47 -5.90 18.67
CA TRP A 146 -0.17 -6.98 19.42
C TRP A 146 0.79 -7.68 20.38
N SER A 147 2.05 -7.86 19.96
CA SER A 147 3.11 -8.47 20.75
C SER A 147 4.39 -7.67 20.58
N PRO A 148 4.59 -6.60 21.37
CA PRO A 148 5.78 -5.75 21.30
C PRO A 148 7.09 -6.54 21.39
N GLY A 149 8.09 -6.15 20.61
CA GLY A 149 9.35 -6.90 20.49
C GLY A 149 9.25 -8.11 19.55
N SER A 150 8.22 -8.16 18.70
CA SER A 150 8.10 -9.15 17.64
C SER A 150 9.14 -8.95 16.55
N PHE A 151 9.60 -7.71 16.37
CA PHE A 151 10.72 -7.34 15.52
C PHE A 151 11.81 -6.68 16.36
N ALA A 152 13.07 -6.98 16.07
CA ALA A 152 14.22 -6.37 16.72
C ALA A 152 15.27 -5.99 15.67
N GLY A 153 16.13 -5.03 15.99
CA GLY A 153 17.10 -4.54 15.02
C GLY A 153 17.72 -3.21 15.40
N THR A 154 18.78 -2.82 14.69
CA THR A 154 19.48 -1.54 14.93
C THR A 154 18.62 -0.32 14.59
N LEU A 155 17.55 -0.52 13.83
CA LEU A 155 16.58 0.52 13.44
C LEU A 155 15.30 0.49 14.29
N LEU A 156 15.19 -0.43 15.25
CA LEU A 156 14.02 -0.58 16.13
C LEU A 156 14.43 -0.39 17.59
N ASP A 157 14.76 0.86 17.93
CA ASP A 157 15.05 1.26 19.31
C ASP A 157 13.73 1.62 20.04
N PRO A 158 13.44 1.02 21.21
CA PRO A 158 12.29 1.37 22.02
C PRO A 158 12.22 2.85 22.42
N GLU A 159 13.36 3.55 22.51
CA GLU A 159 13.41 4.98 22.88
C GLU A 159 13.11 5.91 21.70
N GLN A 160 13.08 5.40 20.46
CA GLN A 160 12.74 6.21 19.30
C GLN A 160 11.24 6.56 19.24
N ALA A 161 10.96 7.73 18.67
CA ALA A 161 9.60 8.19 18.44
C ALA A 161 8.81 7.16 17.60
N PHE A 162 7.52 6.99 17.93
CA PHE A 162 6.65 5.98 17.32
C PHE A 162 6.61 6.06 15.79
N ASN A 163 6.57 7.28 15.22
CA ASN A 163 6.57 7.47 13.75
C ASN A 163 7.84 6.91 13.08
N ILE A 164 9.01 7.06 13.71
CA ILE A 164 10.29 6.55 13.20
C ILE A 164 10.28 5.01 13.19
N ARG A 165 9.70 4.39 14.23
CA ARG A 165 9.51 2.94 14.30
C ARG A 165 8.55 2.42 13.22
N MET A 166 7.49 3.17 12.91
CA MET A 166 6.58 2.83 11.81
C MET A 166 7.29 2.86 10.46
N ASP A 167 8.09 3.89 10.18
CA ASP A 167 8.84 3.99 8.93
C ASP A 167 9.88 2.87 8.80
N SER A 168 10.51 2.49 9.91
CA SER A 168 11.44 1.35 9.97
C SER A 168 10.74 0.00 9.68
N LEU A 169 9.52 -0.21 10.19
CA LEU A 169 8.72 -1.39 9.84
C LEU A 169 8.22 -1.36 8.39
N MET A 170 7.91 -0.18 7.86
CA MET A 170 7.57 -0.02 6.44
C MET A 170 8.76 -0.39 5.56
N TYR A 171 9.96 0.11 5.90
CA TYR A 171 11.21 -0.30 5.25
C TYR A 171 11.39 -1.82 5.27
N TYR A 172 11.28 -2.44 6.46
CA TYR A 172 11.39 -3.89 6.64
C TYR A 172 10.38 -4.66 5.76
N ALA A 173 9.13 -4.17 5.66
CA ALA A 173 8.10 -4.76 4.82
C ALA A 173 8.48 -4.79 3.33
N TYR A 174 8.99 -3.67 2.79
CA TYR A 174 9.41 -3.62 1.39
C TYR A 174 10.65 -4.45 1.11
N ILE A 175 11.69 -4.40 1.95
CA ILE A 175 12.89 -5.21 1.72
C ILE A 175 12.61 -6.71 1.86
N THR A 176 11.62 -7.10 2.69
CA THR A 176 11.15 -8.49 2.80
C THR A 176 10.39 -8.91 1.54
N LEU A 177 9.43 -8.09 1.08
CA LEU A 177 8.65 -8.35 -0.14
C LEU A 177 9.54 -8.44 -1.38
N LEU A 178 10.56 -7.57 -1.45
CA LEU A 178 11.56 -7.53 -2.52
C LEU A 178 12.66 -8.59 -2.37
N THR A 179 12.63 -9.39 -1.30
CA THR A 179 13.62 -10.44 -1.00
C THR A 179 15.07 -9.94 -0.92
N ILE A 180 15.26 -8.72 -0.41
CA ILE A 180 16.58 -8.11 -0.20
C ILE A 180 17.16 -8.56 1.15
N GLY A 181 16.41 -8.34 2.24
CA GLY A 181 16.74 -8.88 3.57
C GLY A 181 18.11 -8.49 4.13
N TYR A 182 18.45 -7.19 4.14
CA TYR A 182 19.75 -6.68 4.63
C TYR A 182 20.09 -7.04 6.09
N GLY A 183 19.09 -7.31 6.93
CA GLY A 183 19.27 -7.87 8.28
C GLY A 183 19.37 -6.85 9.41
N GLU A 184 19.15 -5.57 9.16
CA GLU A 184 19.11 -4.52 10.19
C GLU A 184 17.85 -4.63 11.06
N ILE A 185 16.80 -5.27 10.56
CA ILE A 185 15.58 -5.64 11.26
C ILE A 185 15.32 -7.12 11.02
N VAL A 186 15.05 -7.87 12.09
CA VAL A 186 14.77 -9.31 12.06
C VAL A 186 13.49 -9.66 12.85
N PRO A 187 12.71 -10.65 12.39
CA PRO A 187 11.55 -11.12 13.11
C PRO A 187 11.97 -12.10 14.22
N ILE A 188 11.55 -11.81 15.46
CA ILE A 188 11.93 -12.58 16.65
C ILE A 188 10.86 -13.61 17.01
N THR A 189 9.59 -13.20 17.01
CA THR A 189 8.50 -14.11 17.42
C THR A 189 8.15 -15.09 16.30
N PRO A 190 7.69 -16.31 16.63
CA PRO A 190 7.25 -17.28 15.62
C PRO A 190 6.16 -16.73 14.68
N MET A 191 5.30 -15.83 15.18
CA MET A 191 4.27 -15.18 14.36
C MET A 191 4.90 -14.21 13.35
N ALA A 192 5.83 -13.36 13.79
CA ALA A 192 6.56 -12.45 12.91
C ALA A 192 7.38 -13.19 11.85
N GLN A 193 8.03 -14.29 12.23
CA GLN A 193 8.81 -15.13 11.30
C GLN A 193 7.92 -15.74 10.21
N LYS A 194 6.78 -16.32 10.58
CA LYS A 194 5.82 -16.86 9.61
C LYS A 194 5.24 -15.77 8.70
N ALA A 195 4.96 -14.60 9.25
CA ALA A 195 4.51 -13.46 8.46
C ALA A 195 5.59 -13.02 7.45
N ALA A 196 6.86 -12.93 7.87
CA ALA A 196 7.97 -12.60 6.98
C ALA A 196 8.13 -13.62 5.83
N ILE A 197 8.05 -14.92 6.14
CA ILE A 197 8.05 -15.99 5.11
C ILE A 197 6.89 -15.81 4.14
N LEU A 198 5.67 -15.57 4.66
CA LEU A 198 4.50 -15.35 3.82
C LEU A 198 4.68 -14.16 2.88
N ILE A 199 5.18 -13.03 3.39
CA ILE A 199 5.41 -11.83 2.56
C ILE A 199 6.47 -12.09 1.48
N GLY A 200 7.58 -12.77 1.82
CA GLY A 200 8.60 -13.16 0.83
C GLY A 200 8.03 -14.07 -0.27
N LEU A 201 7.22 -15.06 0.10
CA LEU A 201 6.53 -15.94 -0.85
C LEU A 201 5.55 -15.17 -1.74
N VAL A 202 4.73 -14.29 -1.16
CA VAL A 202 3.79 -13.44 -1.91
C VAL A 202 4.53 -12.55 -2.90
N GLY A 203 5.67 -11.97 -2.51
CA GLY A 203 6.50 -11.16 -3.40
C GLY A 203 7.00 -11.94 -4.62
N GLN A 204 7.59 -13.11 -4.38
CA GLN A 204 8.11 -13.98 -5.43
C GLN A 204 7.01 -14.54 -6.35
N PHE A 205 5.90 -15.01 -5.77
CA PHE A 205 4.75 -15.49 -6.53
C PHE A 205 4.13 -14.38 -7.38
N TYR A 206 4.06 -13.15 -6.86
CA TYR A 206 3.57 -12.02 -7.64
C TYR A 206 4.41 -11.82 -8.90
N ILE A 207 5.73 -11.70 -8.76
CA ILE A 207 6.63 -11.48 -9.90
C ILE A 207 6.52 -12.64 -10.90
N ALA A 208 6.64 -13.88 -10.45
CA ALA A 208 6.62 -15.05 -11.32
C ALA A 208 5.30 -15.20 -12.09
N ILE A 209 4.16 -15.09 -11.40
CA ILE A 209 2.83 -15.26 -12.00
C ILE A 209 2.53 -14.11 -12.95
N ILE A 210 2.79 -12.86 -12.54
CA ILE A 210 2.51 -11.69 -13.37
C ILE A 210 3.34 -11.72 -14.65
N THR A 211 4.63 -12.05 -14.56
CA THR A 211 5.48 -12.18 -15.76
C THR A 211 4.93 -13.22 -16.73
N ALA A 212 4.54 -14.40 -16.24
CA ALA A 212 3.95 -15.44 -17.08
C ALA A 212 2.64 -14.96 -17.76
N VAL A 213 1.74 -14.33 -17.01
CA VAL A 213 0.46 -13.82 -17.51
C VAL A 213 0.65 -12.70 -18.54
N VAL A 214 1.58 -11.78 -18.30
CA VAL A 214 1.87 -10.66 -19.21
C VAL A 214 2.45 -11.19 -20.53
N ILE A 215 3.38 -12.14 -20.46
CA ILE A 215 3.98 -12.76 -21.66
C ILE A 215 2.92 -13.52 -22.46
N GLU A 216 2.08 -14.33 -21.80
CA GLU A 216 0.99 -15.07 -22.44
C GLU A 216 0.04 -14.14 -23.21
N LYS A 217 -0.43 -13.07 -22.55
CA LYS A 217 -1.33 -12.08 -23.18
C LYS A 217 -0.66 -11.35 -24.35
N TYR A 218 0.63 -11.04 -24.24
CA TYR A 218 1.39 -10.39 -25.31
C TYR A 218 1.52 -11.29 -26.55
N ILE A 219 1.88 -12.56 -26.35
CA ILE A 219 2.01 -13.55 -27.44
C ILE A 219 0.67 -13.77 -28.14
N ARG A 220 -0.40 -14.04 -27.36
CA ARG A 220 -1.74 -14.30 -27.90
C ARG A 220 -2.24 -13.14 -28.79
N HIS A 221 -2.01 -11.90 -28.35
CA HIS A 221 -2.45 -10.73 -29.10
C HIS A 221 -1.62 -10.48 -30.36
N THR A 222 -0.31 -10.78 -30.34
CA THR A 222 0.57 -10.64 -31.51
C THR A 222 0.23 -11.68 -32.59
N VAL A 223 -0.08 -12.91 -32.18
CA VAL A 223 -0.48 -13.99 -33.10
C VAL A 223 -1.85 -13.71 -33.72
N SER A 224 -2.81 -13.17 -32.96
CA SER A 224 -4.15 -12.82 -33.47
C SER A 224 -4.16 -11.66 -34.49
N LYS A 225 -3.07 -10.90 -34.62
CA LYS A 225 -2.94 -9.80 -35.59
C LYS A 225 -2.27 -10.22 -36.90
N LYS A 226 -1.73 -11.44 -36.98
CA LYS A 226 -1.24 -12.05 -38.23
C LYS A 226 -2.33 -12.92 -38.82
#